data_AF-A0A6H9UNF1-F1
#
_entry.id   AF-A0A6H9UNF1-F1
#
_cell.length_a   1.000
_cell.length_b   1.000
_cell.length_c   1.000
_cell.angle_alpha   90.00
_cell.angle_beta   90.00
_cell.angle_gamma   90.00
#
_symmetry.space_group_name_H-M   'P 1'
#
loop_
_entity.id
_entity.type
_entity.pdbx_description
1 polymer ?
#
loop_
_entity_poly.entity_id
_entity_poly.type
_entity_poly.pdbx_seq_one_letter_code
_entity_poly.pdbx_strand_id
1 'polypeptide(L)'
;MNQMGPPGLSRAGRIHFVLAWVLCVAALLLVAATWLPGPSKVPFGAVGVVFVAIFPVVGVALVRVLFSEGGRSLLGRGNGGRMARFAWSLPTGLKWSYAFVLATLLLAMATGGGARDTKTDEHGNHYYTRWNNTALRSERVVLSEAEYHEASKAQARVFASGAALFHALGGFLVLVAASPAAPRLGANGSKRSA
;
A
#
# COMPACT_ATOMS: atom_id res chain seq x y z
N MET A 1 24.37 -0.68 -22.88
CA MET A 1 24.02 -0.79 -21.44
C MET A 1 22.66 -0.12 -21.22
N ASN A 2 21.63 -0.92 -20.94
CA ASN A 2 20.23 -0.51 -20.91
C ASN A 2 19.91 0.41 -19.73
N GLN A 3 19.51 1.65 -20.00
CA GLN A 3 18.86 2.50 -19.01
C GLN A 3 17.42 2.02 -18.76
N MET A 4 17.25 1.03 -17.89
CA MET A 4 15.94 0.61 -17.37
C MET A 4 15.53 1.46 -16.15
N GLY A 5 15.36 2.76 -16.37
CA GLY A 5 14.74 3.66 -15.40
C GLY A 5 13.59 4.43 -16.08
N PRO A 6 12.45 4.69 -15.41
CA PRO A 6 11.37 5.44 -16.03
C PRO A 6 11.89 6.82 -16.48
N PRO A 7 11.81 7.18 -17.77
CA PRO A 7 12.24 8.49 -18.25
C PRO A 7 11.40 9.58 -17.57
N GLY A 8 12.06 10.57 -16.95
CA GLY A 8 11.40 11.75 -16.37
C GLY A 8 11.45 11.89 -14.83
N LEU A 9 11.86 10.87 -14.07
CA LEU A 9 11.98 11.02 -12.61
C LEU A 9 13.27 11.74 -12.21
N SER A 10 13.15 12.81 -11.41
CA SER A 10 14.27 13.44 -10.70
C SER A 10 14.99 12.44 -9.78
N ARG A 11 16.24 12.70 -9.39
CA ARG A 11 17.01 11.82 -8.49
C ARG A 11 16.23 11.51 -7.20
N ALA A 12 15.63 12.53 -6.59
CA ALA A 12 14.80 12.38 -5.40
C ALA A 12 13.48 11.64 -5.67
N GLY A 13 12.93 11.74 -6.89
CA GLY A 13 11.81 10.93 -7.38
C GLY A 13 12.17 9.45 -7.44
N ARG A 14 13.30 9.11 -8.07
CA ARG A 14 13.77 7.73 -8.21
C ARG A 14 14.05 7.07 -6.86
N ILE A 15 14.75 7.76 -5.95
CA ILE A 15 15.04 7.24 -4.62
C ILE A 15 13.75 6.93 -3.86
N HIS A 16 12.78 7.85 -3.89
CA HIS A 16 11.49 7.63 -3.24
C HIS A 16 10.76 6.43 -3.86
N PHE A 17 10.66 6.38 -5.19
CA PHE A 17 10.01 5.28 -5.88
C PHE A 17 10.63 3.92 -5.53
N VAL A 18 11.96 3.82 -5.54
CA VAL A 18 12.68 2.59 -5.18
C VAL A 18 12.43 2.24 -3.71
N LEU A 19 12.51 3.21 -2.79
CA LEU A 19 12.24 2.98 -1.38
C LEU A 19 10.82 2.47 -1.14
N ALA A 20 9.83 3.07 -1.79
CA ALA A 20 8.44 2.64 -1.72
C ALA A 20 8.28 1.20 -2.23
N TRP A 21 8.93 0.83 -3.34
CA TRP A 21 8.91 -0.55 -3.84
C TRP A 21 9.61 -1.54 -2.93
N VAL A 22 10.76 -1.18 -2.35
CA VAL A 22 11.48 -2.03 -1.39
C VAL A 22 10.59 -2.30 -0.17
N LEU A 23 9.93 -1.28 0.38
CA LEU A 23 9.01 -1.43 1.51
C LEU A 23 7.75 -2.21 1.12
N CYS A 24 7.24 -2.03 -0.10
CA CYS A 24 6.14 -2.83 -0.63
C CYS A 24 6.51 -4.32 -0.72
N VAL A 25 7.68 -4.65 -1.28
CA VAL A 25 8.17 -6.04 -1.36
C VAL A 25 8.40 -6.61 0.03
N ALA A 26 9.01 -5.86 0.95
CA ALA A 26 9.18 -6.30 2.33
C ALA A 26 7.83 -6.61 3.00
N ALA A 27 6.81 -5.77 2.78
CA ALA A 27 5.46 -6.00 3.26
C ALA A 27 4.85 -7.28 2.66
N LEU A 28 5.00 -7.51 1.35
CA LEU A 28 4.52 -8.73 0.68
C LEU A 28 5.23 -9.99 1.17
N LEU A 29 6.53 -9.92 1.48
CA LEU A 29 7.26 -11.04 2.09
C LEU A 29 6.74 -11.36 3.49
N LEU A 30 6.41 -10.33 4.29
CA LEU A 30 5.76 -10.52 5.58
C LEU A 30 4.37 -11.17 5.43
N VAL A 31 3.58 -10.74 4.43
CA VAL A 31 2.31 -11.39 4.08
C VAL A 31 2.54 -12.86 3.72
N ALA A 32 3.49 -13.16 2.84
CA ALA A 32 3.81 -14.52 2.44
C ALA A 32 4.21 -15.40 3.63
N ALA A 33 5.00 -14.86 4.56
CA ALA A 33 5.41 -15.56 5.77
C ALA A 33 4.22 -15.96 6.67
N THR A 34 3.09 -15.24 6.62
CA THR A 34 1.87 -15.62 7.37
C THR A 34 1.16 -16.85 6.81
N TRP A 35 1.50 -17.31 5.60
CA TRP A 35 0.94 -18.53 5.02
C TRP A 35 1.80 -19.77 5.29
N LEU A 36 2.96 -19.61 5.93
CA LEU A 36 3.79 -20.75 6.32
C LEU A 36 3.10 -21.58 7.41
N PRO A 37 3.19 -22.92 7.34
CA PRO A 37 2.61 -23.80 8.34
C PRO A 37 3.34 -23.70 9.68
N GLY A 38 2.65 -24.04 10.77
CA GLY A 38 3.19 -24.05 12.13
C GLY A 38 3.06 -22.71 12.87
N PRO A 39 3.81 -22.49 13.95
CA PRO A 39 3.75 -21.26 14.75
C PRO A 39 4.03 -20.00 13.94
N SER A 40 3.48 -18.86 14.37
CA SER A 40 3.78 -17.58 13.72
C SER A 40 5.26 -17.25 13.86
N LYS A 41 5.97 -17.17 12.72
CA LYS A 41 7.36 -16.70 12.64
C LYS A 41 7.46 -15.23 12.22
N VAL A 42 6.32 -14.55 12.08
CA VAL A 42 6.28 -13.17 11.60
C VAL A 42 6.65 -12.23 12.74
N PRO A 43 7.76 -11.48 12.63
CA PRO A 43 8.13 -10.53 13.68
C PRO A 43 7.18 -9.32 13.63
N PHE A 44 6.27 -9.22 14.59
CA PHE A 44 5.32 -8.10 14.68
C PHE A 44 6.00 -6.72 14.71
N GLY A 45 7.22 -6.63 15.25
CA GLY A 45 8.04 -5.42 15.16
C GLY A 45 8.32 -5.00 13.71
N ALA A 46 8.62 -5.94 12.81
CA ALA A 46 8.85 -5.64 11.40
C ALA A 46 7.55 -5.23 10.69
N VAL A 47 6.42 -5.89 11.01
CA VAL A 47 5.10 -5.48 10.51
C VAL A 47 4.80 -4.05 10.96
N GLY A 48 5.04 -3.73 12.22
CA GLY A 48 4.90 -2.39 12.77
C GLY A 48 5.78 -1.35 12.08
N VAL A 49 7.07 -1.66 11.84
CA VAL A 49 8.00 -0.77 11.14
C VAL A 49 7.53 -0.48 9.71
N VAL A 50 7.17 -1.53 8.96
CA VAL A 50 6.73 -1.36 7.56
C VAL A 50 5.39 -0.63 7.50
N PHE A 51 4.51 -0.81 8.50
CA PHE A 51 3.27 -0.07 8.63
C PHE A 51 3.49 1.40 8.99
N VAL A 52 4.34 1.72 9.96
CA VAL A 52 4.66 3.11 10.34
C VAL A 52 5.39 3.83 9.20
N ALA A 53 6.21 3.13 8.42
CA ALA A 53 6.87 3.71 7.25
C ALA A 53 5.90 4.22 6.18
N ILE A 54 4.61 3.82 6.21
CA ILE A 54 3.56 4.35 5.32
C ILE A 54 3.49 5.88 5.44
N PHE A 55 3.50 6.42 6.65
CA PHE A 55 3.26 7.84 6.90
C PHE A 55 4.26 8.76 6.17
N PRO A 56 5.60 8.59 6.34
CA PRO A 56 6.55 9.42 5.61
C PRO A 56 6.55 9.15 4.11
N VAL A 57 6.41 7.90 3.67
CA VAL A 57 6.42 7.55 2.23
C VAL A 57 5.22 8.16 1.51
N VAL A 58 4.01 7.85 1.97
CA VAL A 58 2.79 8.36 1.36
C VAL A 58 2.65 9.86 1.58
N GLY A 59 3.00 10.38 2.76
CA GLY A 59 2.95 11.81 3.05
C GLY A 59 3.81 12.63 2.09
N VAL A 60 5.06 12.24 1.89
CA VAL A 60 5.95 12.92 0.93
C VAL A 60 5.46 12.75 -0.51
N ALA A 61 4.91 11.59 -0.87
CA ALA A 61 4.36 11.36 -2.21
C ALA A 61 3.13 12.25 -2.47
N LEU A 62 2.23 12.39 -1.50
CA LEU A 62 1.07 13.28 -1.55
C LEU A 62 1.49 14.73 -1.70
N VAL A 63 2.45 15.21 -0.89
CA VAL A 63 3.00 16.57 -1.02
C VAL A 63 3.52 16.79 -2.44
N ARG A 64 4.35 15.88 -2.96
CA ARG A 64 4.88 15.99 -4.33
C ARG A 64 3.77 16.06 -5.37
N VAL A 65 2.76 15.21 -5.26
CA VAL A 65 1.63 15.19 -6.19
C VAL A 65 0.83 16.49 -6.13
N LEU A 66 0.49 16.99 -4.94
CA LEU A 66 -0.30 18.21 -4.75
C LEU A 66 0.39 19.46 -5.34
N PHE A 67 1.71 19.53 -5.23
CA PHE A 67 2.50 20.64 -5.77
C PHE A 67 3.01 20.41 -7.20
N SER A 68 2.73 19.26 -7.82
CA SER A 68 3.13 18.96 -9.19
C SER A 68 2.06 19.32 -10.22
N GLU A 69 2.50 19.63 -11.45
CA GLU A 69 1.58 19.81 -12.57
C GLU A 69 0.91 18.49 -12.99
N GLY A 70 1.65 17.37 -12.89
CA GLY A 70 1.14 16.03 -13.15
C GLY A 70 -0.06 15.69 -12.25
N GLY A 71 0.06 15.93 -10.94
CA GLY A 71 -1.04 15.74 -9.99
C GLY A 71 -2.27 16.58 -10.31
N ARG A 72 -2.09 17.88 -10.60
CA ARG A 72 -3.21 18.76 -10.99
C ARG A 72 -3.91 18.28 -12.27
N SER A 73 -3.14 17.77 -13.24
CA SER A 73 -3.68 17.34 -14.54
C SER A 73 -4.34 15.95 -14.50
N LEU A 74 -3.86 15.04 -13.65
CA LEU A 74 -4.32 13.64 -13.61
C LEU A 74 -5.34 13.36 -12.49
N LEU A 75 -5.27 14.05 -11.34
CA LEU A 75 -6.15 13.80 -10.18
C LEU A 75 -7.32 14.78 -10.06
N GLY A 76 -7.45 15.74 -10.99
CA GLY A 76 -8.57 16.69 -10.99
C GLY A 76 -9.94 16.04 -11.22
N ARG A 77 -11.00 16.69 -10.71
CA ARG A 77 -12.40 16.26 -10.87
C ARG A 77 -12.75 16.16 -12.37
N GLY A 78 -13.01 14.95 -12.86
CA GLY A 78 -13.29 14.68 -14.28
C GLY A 78 -12.11 14.14 -15.10
N ASN A 79 -10.92 13.98 -14.52
CA ASN A 79 -9.73 13.48 -15.22
C ASN A 79 -9.53 11.95 -15.15
N GLY A 80 -10.55 11.19 -14.73
CA GLY A 80 -10.46 9.72 -14.60
C GLY A 80 -9.99 9.02 -15.89
N GLY A 81 -10.48 9.45 -17.05
CA GLY A 81 -10.02 8.90 -18.35
C GLY A 81 -8.57 9.23 -18.71
N ARG A 82 -7.99 10.31 -18.16
CA ARG A 82 -6.55 10.60 -18.31
C ARG A 82 -5.72 9.75 -17.36
N MET A 83 -6.19 9.60 -16.11
CA MET A 83 -5.54 8.71 -15.14
C MET A 83 -5.51 7.26 -15.64
N ALA A 84 -6.62 6.77 -16.20
CA ALA A 84 -6.70 5.44 -16.79
C ALA A 84 -5.71 5.26 -17.96
N ARG A 85 -5.64 6.24 -18.88
CA ARG A 85 -4.66 6.23 -19.98
C ARG A 85 -3.22 6.28 -19.46
N PHE A 86 -2.96 7.08 -18.43
CA PHE A 86 -1.65 7.13 -17.78
C PHE A 86 -1.26 5.77 -17.19
N ALA A 87 -2.15 5.14 -16.42
CA ALA A 87 -1.93 3.79 -15.89
C ALA A 87 -1.70 2.76 -17.01
N TRP A 88 -2.43 2.89 -18.12
CA TRP A 88 -2.26 2.01 -19.28
C TRP A 88 -0.93 2.21 -20.02
N SER A 89 -0.40 3.44 -19.98
CA SER A 89 0.88 3.83 -20.59
C SER A 89 2.12 3.40 -19.80
N LEU A 90 1.96 2.89 -18.58
CA LEU A 90 3.08 2.39 -17.78
C LEU A 90 3.83 1.26 -18.50
N PRO A 91 5.12 1.04 -18.20
CA PRO A 91 5.84 -0.13 -18.70
C PRO A 91 5.13 -1.43 -18.31
N THR A 92 5.09 -2.41 -19.21
CA THR A 92 4.40 -3.70 -19.00
C THR A 92 4.83 -4.39 -17.71
N GLY A 93 6.13 -4.41 -17.40
CA GLY A 93 6.64 -4.98 -16.15
C GLY A 93 6.03 -4.31 -14.92
N LEU A 94 5.92 -2.98 -14.92
CA LEU A 94 5.35 -2.24 -13.80
C LEU A 94 3.84 -2.49 -13.64
N LYS A 95 3.10 -2.59 -14.75
CA LYS A 95 1.68 -2.99 -14.71
C LYS A 95 1.51 -4.35 -14.04
N TRP A 96 2.31 -5.33 -14.44
CA TRP A 96 2.29 -6.67 -13.85
C TRP A 96 2.67 -6.64 -12.37
N SER A 97 3.65 -5.83 -11.96
CA SER A 97 3.99 -5.68 -10.55
C SER A 97 2.82 -5.14 -9.73
N TYR A 98 2.12 -4.09 -10.20
CA TYR A 98 0.93 -3.59 -9.51
C TYR A 98 -0.22 -4.61 -9.51
N ALA A 99 -0.44 -5.34 -10.61
CA ALA A 99 -1.44 -6.39 -10.66
C ALA A 99 -1.14 -7.53 -9.67
N PHE A 100 0.12 -7.92 -9.55
CA PHE A 100 0.58 -8.93 -8.58
C PHE A 100 0.37 -8.46 -7.13
N VAL A 101 0.70 -7.20 -6.83
CA VAL A 101 0.42 -6.59 -5.52
C VAL A 101 -1.08 -6.68 -5.24
N LEU A 102 -1.94 -6.18 -6.14
CA LEU A 102 -3.39 -6.21 -5.96
C LEU A 102 -3.95 -7.63 -5.78
N ALA A 103 -3.50 -8.60 -6.57
CA ALA A 103 -3.91 -9.99 -6.43
C ALA A 103 -3.54 -10.56 -5.05
N THR A 104 -2.31 -10.29 -4.60
CA THR A 104 -1.81 -10.72 -3.29
C THR A 104 -2.62 -10.08 -2.16
N LEU A 105 -2.96 -8.79 -2.27
CA LEU A 105 -3.79 -8.07 -1.32
C LEU A 105 -5.20 -8.66 -1.22
N LEU A 106 -5.83 -8.94 -2.38
CA LEU A 106 -7.16 -9.54 -2.41
C LEU A 106 -7.16 -10.93 -1.74
N LEU A 107 -6.16 -11.75 -2.03
CA LEU A 107 -5.98 -13.05 -1.38
C LEU A 107 -5.75 -12.91 0.14
N ALA A 108 -4.93 -11.94 0.54
CA ALA A 108 -4.62 -11.70 1.94
C ALA A 108 -5.84 -11.22 2.73
N MET A 109 -6.66 -10.36 2.15
CA MET A 109 -7.92 -9.89 2.75
C MET A 109 -8.96 -11.02 2.81
N ALA A 110 -9.10 -11.81 1.74
CA ALA A 110 -10.01 -12.96 1.71
C ALA A 110 -9.67 -14.01 2.77
N THR A 111 -8.38 -14.18 3.07
CA THR A 111 -7.90 -15.14 4.08
C THR A 111 -7.67 -14.52 5.47
N GLY A 112 -7.92 -13.21 5.64
CA GLY A 112 -7.62 -12.45 6.85
C GLY A 112 -8.74 -12.38 7.89
N GLY A 113 -9.88 -13.05 7.65
CA GLY A 113 -11.09 -12.94 8.49
C GLY A 113 -10.92 -13.34 9.97
N GLY A 114 -9.85 -14.07 10.30
CA GLY A 114 -9.51 -14.46 11.68
C GLY A 114 -8.71 -13.42 12.47
N ALA A 115 -8.41 -12.23 11.90
CA ALA A 115 -7.58 -11.23 12.55
C ALA A 115 -8.20 -10.73 13.87
N ARG A 116 -7.44 -10.81 14.96
CA ARG A 116 -7.84 -10.33 16.30
C ARG A 116 -6.64 -9.66 16.97
N ASP A 117 -6.89 -8.69 17.85
CA ASP A 117 -5.86 -8.10 18.71
C ASP A 117 -5.50 -9.07 19.85
N THR A 118 -4.65 -10.05 19.54
CA THR A 118 -4.27 -11.11 20.47
C THR A 118 -3.19 -10.67 21.43
N LYS A 119 -3.31 -11.05 22.70
CA LYS A 119 -2.41 -10.70 23.80
C LYS A 119 -2.06 -11.95 24.59
N THR A 120 -0.92 -11.90 25.27
CA THR A 120 -0.48 -12.93 26.22
C THR A 120 -0.37 -12.26 27.59
N ASP A 121 -0.95 -12.87 28.62
CA ASP A 121 -0.84 -12.37 29.99
C ASP A 121 0.48 -12.82 30.66
N GLU A 122 0.70 -12.38 31.90
CA GLU A 122 1.89 -12.71 32.70
C GLU A 122 2.01 -14.21 33.03
N HIS A 123 0.91 -14.97 32.90
CA HIS A 123 0.85 -16.41 33.15
C HIS A 123 0.99 -17.23 31.86
N GLY A 124 1.19 -16.58 30.71
CA GLY A 124 1.32 -17.24 29.41
C GLY A 124 0.00 -17.59 28.72
N ASN A 125 -1.16 -17.18 29.26
CA ASN A 125 -2.44 -17.43 28.62
C ASN A 125 -2.68 -16.46 27.47
N HIS A 126 -3.13 -16.99 26.34
CA HIS A 126 -3.48 -16.20 25.16
C HIS A 126 -4.94 -15.76 25.22
N TYR A 127 -5.21 -14.50 24.86
CA TYR A 127 -6.56 -13.97 24.83
C TYR A 127 -6.71 -12.85 23.80
N TYR A 128 -7.94 -12.50 23.47
CA TYR A 128 -8.26 -11.21 22.86
C TYR A 128 -9.38 -10.53 23.63
N THR A 129 -9.51 -9.22 23.47
CA THR A 129 -10.60 -8.44 24.08
C THR A 129 -11.69 -8.19 23.06
N ARG A 130 -12.94 -8.50 23.41
CA ARG A 130 -14.13 -8.13 22.63
C ARG A 130 -14.99 -7.18 23.42
N TRP A 131 -15.69 -6.29 22.74
CA TRP A 131 -16.72 -5.46 23.37
C TRP A 131 -18.04 -6.23 23.42
N ASN A 132 -18.60 -6.43 24.62
CA ASN A 132 -19.92 -7.00 24.80
C ASN A 132 -20.97 -5.89 24.75
N ASN A 133 -21.74 -5.82 23.66
CA ASN A 133 -22.78 -4.81 23.46
C ASN A 133 -23.98 -4.96 24.40
N THR A 134 -24.21 -6.14 24.97
CA THR A 134 -25.30 -6.38 25.93
C THR A 134 -24.91 -5.93 27.33
N ALA A 135 -23.71 -6.29 27.77
CA ALA A 135 -23.22 -5.94 29.10
C ALA A 135 -22.47 -4.59 29.15
N LEU A 136 -22.32 -3.92 27.99
CA LEU A 136 -21.60 -2.64 27.81
C LEU A 136 -20.21 -2.64 28.46
N ARG A 137 -19.47 -3.74 28.31
CA ARG A 137 -18.13 -3.91 28.89
C ARG A 137 -17.19 -4.68 27.97
N SER A 138 -15.89 -4.50 28.19
CA SER A 138 -14.86 -5.33 27.53
C SER A 138 -14.77 -6.70 28.22
N GLU A 139 -14.78 -7.76 27.42
CA GLU A 139 -14.62 -9.14 27.89
C GLU A 139 -13.37 -9.76 27.28
N ARG A 140 -12.61 -10.48 28.10
CA ARG A 140 -11.50 -11.32 27.65
C ARG A 140 -12.05 -12.66 27.16
N VAL A 141 -11.62 -13.05 25.97
CA VAL A 141 -11.90 -14.38 25.42
C VAL A 141 -10.57 -15.10 25.32
N VAL A 142 -10.45 -16.19 26.08
CA VAL A 142 -9.27 -17.05 26.09
C VAL A 142 -9.16 -17.78 24.76
N LEU A 143 -7.94 -17.91 24.26
CA LEU A 143 -7.60 -18.60 23.03
C LEU A 143 -6.73 -19.81 23.36
N SER A 144 -6.96 -20.91 22.65
CA SER A 144 -5.96 -21.96 22.56
C SER A 144 -4.71 -21.45 21.83
N GLU A 145 -3.58 -22.13 22.00
CA GLU A 145 -2.32 -21.79 21.32
C GLU A 145 -2.46 -21.80 19.78
N ALA A 146 -3.20 -22.76 19.24
CA ALA A 146 -3.49 -22.84 17.81
C ALA A 146 -4.31 -21.64 17.32
N GLU A 147 -5.37 -21.28 18.06
CA GLU A 147 -6.19 -20.10 17.72
C GLU A 147 -5.41 -18.79 17.85
N TYR A 148 -4.53 -18.70 18.84
CA TYR A 148 -3.65 -17.55 19.02
C TYR A 148 -2.74 -17.35 17.80
N HIS A 149 -2.06 -18.42 17.34
CA HIS A 149 -1.17 -18.33 16.19
C HIS A 149 -1.90 -18.02 14.89
N GLU A 150 -3.07 -18.61 14.65
CA GLU A 150 -3.86 -18.32 13.46
C GLU A 150 -4.40 -16.88 13.47
N ALA A 151 -4.92 -16.41 14.61
CA ALA A 151 -5.39 -15.03 14.74
C ALA A 151 -4.24 -14.01 14.62
N SER A 152 -3.07 -14.31 15.19
CA SER A 152 -1.86 -13.50 15.07
C SER A 152 -1.38 -13.40 13.61
N LYS A 153 -1.33 -14.53 12.89
CA LYS A 153 -0.96 -14.54 11.47
C LYS A 153 -1.95 -13.73 10.65
N ALA A 154 -3.25 -13.88 10.90
CA ALA A 154 -4.28 -13.12 10.21
C ALA A 154 -4.15 -11.61 10.48
N GLN A 155 -3.89 -11.20 11.73
CA GLN A 155 -3.65 -9.79 12.09
C GLN A 155 -2.41 -9.24 11.37
N ALA A 156 -1.28 -9.95 11.42
CA ALA A 156 -0.05 -9.56 10.72
C ALA A 156 -0.27 -9.45 9.21
N ARG A 157 -1.04 -10.37 8.62
CA ARG A 157 -1.39 -10.40 7.20
C ARG A 157 -2.16 -9.15 6.78
N VAL A 158 -3.16 -8.75 7.56
CA VAL A 158 -3.98 -7.56 7.29
C VAL A 158 -3.12 -6.30 7.37
N PHE A 159 -2.33 -6.12 8.43
CA PHE A 159 -1.47 -4.93 8.58
C PHE A 159 -0.39 -4.86 7.50
N ALA A 160 0.32 -5.95 7.23
CA ALA A 160 1.35 -5.99 6.19
C ALA A 160 0.74 -5.78 4.80
N SER A 161 -0.47 -6.30 4.54
CA SER A 161 -1.19 -6.05 3.29
C SER A 161 -1.58 -4.58 3.14
N GLY A 162 -2.13 -3.97 4.19
CA GLY A 162 -2.38 -2.53 4.21
C GLY A 162 -1.13 -1.73 3.89
N ALA A 163 0.00 -2.07 4.52
CA ALA A 163 1.27 -1.42 4.25
C ALA A 163 1.75 -1.60 2.80
N ALA A 164 1.68 -2.82 2.25
CA ALA A 164 2.05 -3.10 0.87
C ALA A 164 1.23 -2.24 -0.12
N LEU A 165 -0.08 -2.10 0.11
CA LEU A 165 -0.96 -1.26 -0.69
C LEU A 165 -0.51 0.21 -0.64
N PHE A 166 -0.33 0.76 0.55
CA PHE A 166 0.03 2.16 0.70
C PHE A 166 1.43 2.48 0.15
N HIS A 167 2.40 1.57 0.29
CA HIS A 167 3.72 1.72 -0.33
C HIS A 167 3.64 1.67 -1.86
N ALA A 168 2.86 0.76 -2.43
CA ALA A 168 2.61 0.72 -3.86
C ALA A 168 1.93 2.01 -4.35
N LEU A 169 0.91 2.50 -3.64
CA LEU A 169 0.26 3.78 -3.93
C LEU A 169 1.23 4.96 -3.84
N GLY A 170 2.10 4.99 -2.83
CA GLY A 170 3.16 6.01 -2.71
C GLY A 170 4.10 6.02 -3.93
N GLY A 171 4.53 4.84 -4.38
CA GLY A 171 5.29 4.69 -5.62
C GLY A 171 4.54 5.20 -6.84
N PHE A 172 3.25 4.87 -6.96
CA PHE A 172 2.40 5.33 -8.06
C PHE A 172 2.24 6.86 -8.07
N LEU A 173 1.99 7.45 -6.90
CA LEU A 173 1.86 8.90 -6.73
C LEU A 173 3.15 9.63 -7.15
N VAL A 174 4.33 9.07 -6.85
CA VAL A 174 5.60 9.64 -7.33
C VAL A 174 5.68 9.66 -8.86
N LEU A 175 5.16 8.62 -9.53
CA LEU A 175 5.07 8.61 -11.00
C LEU A 175 4.09 9.66 -11.52
N VAL A 176 2.91 9.77 -10.89
CA VAL A 176 1.91 10.80 -11.22
C VAL A 176 2.50 12.20 -11.07
N ALA A 177 3.27 12.46 -10.01
CA ALA A 177 3.89 13.76 -9.78
C ALA A 177 4.94 14.13 -10.85
N ALA A 178 5.61 13.13 -11.42
CA ALA A 178 6.61 13.30 -12.46
C ALA A 178 6.01 13.40 -13.87
N SER A 179 4.71 13.16 -14.02
CA SER A 179 4.05 13.23 -15.33
C SER A 179 3.98 14.67 -15.84
N PRO A 180 4.34 14.91 -17.12
CA PRO A 180 4.25 16.23 -17.72
C PRO A 180 2.78 16.69 -17.79
N ALA A 181 2.57 18.00 -17.68
CA ALA A 181 1.25 18.60 -17.85
C ALA A 181 0.69 18.29 -19.25
N ALA A 182 -0.56 17.85 -19.32
CA ALA A 182 -1.24 17.71 -20.60
C ALA A 182 -1.37 19.10 -21.28
N PRO A 183 -1.17 19.20 -22.61
CA PRO A 183 -1.42 20.44 -23.35
C PRO A 183 -2.85 20.95 -23.10
N ARG A 184 -2.99 22.23 -22.74
CA ARG A 184 -4.32 22.86 -22.65
C ARG A 184 -4.86 23.00 -24.07
N LEU A 185 -5.84 22.17 -24.43
CA LEU A 185 -6.68 22.37 -25.62
C LEU A 185 -7.46 23.69 -25.43
N GLY A 186 -6.90 24.81 -25.89
CA GLY A 186 -7.58 26.11 -25.77
C GLY A 186 -6.80 27.36 -26.19
N ALA A 187 -5.47 27.30 -26.40
CA ALA A 187 -4.70 28.52 -26.70
C ALA A 187 -4.46 28.80 -28.20
N ASN A 188 -4.85 27.92 -29.12
CA ASN A 188 -4.59 28.05 -30.56
C ASN A 188 -5.84 28.27 -31.44
N GLY A 189 -6.99 28.61 -30.85
CA GLY A 189 -8.26 28.74 -31.58
C GLY A 189 -8.67 30.17 -31.97
N SER A 190 -7.89 31.20 -31.65
CA SER A 190 -8.24 32.59 -31.96
C SER A 190 -7.07 33.29 -32.63
N LYS A 191 -6.94 33.09 -33.94
CA LYS A 191 -6.29 33.98 -34.93
C LYS A 191 -6.30 33.29 -36.29
N ARG A 192 -7.44 33.36 -36.98
CA ARG A 192 -7.52 33.33 -38.45
C ARG A 192 -8.95 33.66 -38.89
N SER A 193 -9.18 34.95 -39.06
CA SER A 193 -10.12 35.51 -40.04
C SER A 193 -9.77 36.99 -40.18
N ALA A 194 -8.86 37.25 -41.10
CA ALA A 194 -8.76 38.54 -41.78
C ALA A 194 -9.65 38.43 -43.02
#